data_AF-A0A7X6UXV0-F1
#
_entry.id   AF-A0A7X6UXV0-F1
#
_cell.length_a   1.000
_cell.length_b   1.000
_cell.length_c   1.000
_cell.angle_alpha   90.00
_cell.angle_beta   90.00
_cell.angle_gamma   90.00
#
_symmetry.space_group_name_H-M   'P 1'
#
loop_
_entity.id
_entity.type
_entity.pdbx_description
1 polymer ?
#
loop_
_entity_poly.entity_id
_entity_poly.type
_entity_poly.pdbx_seq_one_letter_code
_entity_poly.pdbx_strand_id
1 'polypeptide(L)'
;MDFRENKLEIRRIADFLLQGRIGEANSRWNNLLGNLAGFMRGLDETSQQKALVVLKNILNQQQTQDWVAMSDALNYELLPFLESS
;
A
#
# COMPACT_ATOMS: atom_id res chain seq x y z
N MET A 1 2.41 -5.30 14.73
CA MET A 1 1.25 -4.58 14.17
C MET A 1 0.32 -5.64 13.63
N ASP A 2 -0.94 -5.63 14.08
CA ASP A 2 -1.97 -6.58 13.64
C ASP A 2 -2.29 -6.34 12.16
N PHE A 3 -2.57 -7.41 11.41
CA PHE A 3 -3.05 -7.36 10.04
C PHE A 3 -4.26 -6.41 9.88
N ARG A 4 -5.13 -6.36 10.90
CA ARG A 4 -6.27 -5.44 10.96
C ARG A 4 -5.86 -3.96 10.98
N GLU A 5 -4.75 -3.64 11.64
CA GLU A 5 -4.23 -2.27 11.71
C GLU A 5 -3.68 -1.83 10.35
N ASN A 6 -2.96 -2.71 9.65
CA ASN A 6 -2.45 -2.43 8.30
C ASN A 6 -3.59 -2.12 7.32
N LYS A 7 -4.70 -2.89 7.36
CA LYS A 7 -5.86 -2.63 6.49
C LYS A 7 -6.48 -1.25 6.70
N LEU A 8 -6.68 -0.88 7.96
CA LEU A 8 -7.22 0.43 8.31
C LEU A 8 -6.29 1.55 7.86
N GLU A 9 -4.98 1.35 8.00
CA GLU A 9 -4.01 2.34 7.59
C GLU A 9 -3.97 2.50 6.06
N ILE A 10 -4.04 1.42 5.29
CA ILE A 10 -4.16 1.47 3.82
C ILE A 10 -5.36 2.30 3.39
N ARG A 11 -6.54 2.03 3.98
CA ARG A 11 -7.76 2.79 3.66
C ARG A 11 -7.64 4.27 4.01
N ARG A 12 -7.04 4.59 5.17
CA ARG A 12 -6.79 5.98 5.56
C ARG A 12 -5.84 6.71 4.62
N ILE A 13 -4.78 6.04 4.18
CA ILE A 13 -3.83 6.61 3.21
C ILE A 13 -4.58 6.93 1.91
N ALA A 14 -5.37 5.99 1.39
CA ALA A 14 -6.17 6.19 0.19
C ALA A 14 -7.15 7.37 0.35
N ASP A 15 -7.90 7.44 1.44
CA ASP A 15 -8.81 8.55 1.73
C ASP A 15 -8.07 9.91 1.78
N PHE A 16 -6.87 9.95 2.35
CA PHE A 16 -6.07 11.18 2.42
C PHE A 16 -5.55 11.63 1.07
N LEU A 17 -5.20 10.70 0.19
CA LEU A 17 -4.86 11.02 -1.20
C LEU A 17 -6.05 11.69 -1.90
N LEU A 18 -7.26 11.14 -1.74
CA LEU A 18 -8.49 11.69 -2.33
C LEU A 18 -8.92 13.03 -1.71
N GLN A 19 -8.59 13.27 -0.45
CA GLN A 19 -8.83 14.55 0.24
C GLN A 19 -7.76 15.63 -0.07
N GLY A 20 -6.74 15.32 -0.88
CA GLY A 20 -5.63 16.23 -1.17
C GLY A 20 -4.62 16.41 -0.01
N ARG A 21 -4.67 15.56 1.02
CA ARG A 21 -3.76 15.58 2.19
C ARG A 21 -2.48 14.79 1.92
N ILE A 22 -1.81 15.10 0.81
CA ILE A 22 -0.71 14.30 0.24
C ILE A 22 0.48 14.14 1.20
N GLY A 23 0.84 15.19 1.94
CA GLY A 23 1.94 15.12 2.91
C GLY A 23 1.70 14.10 4.03
N GLU A 24 0.46 14.03 4.53
CA GLU A 24 0.10 13.06 5.57
C GLU A 24 -0.03 11.65 5.01
N ALA A 25 -0.60 11.50 3.81
CA ALA A 25 -0.66 10.23 3.11
C ALA A 25 0.75 9.65 2.89
N ASN A 26 1.71 10.46 2.42
CA ASN A 26 3.08 10.03 2.19
C ASN A 26 3.81 9.63 3.48
N SER A 27 3.63 10.38 4.57
CA SER A 27 4.23 10.04 5.87
C SER A 27 3.73 8.67 6.37
N ARG A 28 2.42 8.45 6.28
CA ARG A 28 1.78 7.17 6.67
C ARG A 28 2.19 6.01 5.77
N TRP A 29 2.24 6.25 4.46
CA TRP A 29 2.71 5.28 3.47
C TRP A 29 4.13 4.78 3.76
N ASN A 30 5.06 5.69 4.06
CA ASN A 30 6.43 5.31 4.41
C ASN A 30 6.51 4.44 5.68
N ASN A 31 5.69 4.75 6.69
CA ASN A 31 5.61 3.91 7.89
C ASN A 31 5.03 2.53 7.59
N LEU A 32 3.99 2.46 6.74
CA LEU A 32 3.36 1.21 6.33
C LEU A 32 4.32 0.32 5.53
N LEU A 33 5.14 0.89 4.64
CA LEU A 33 6.13 0.14 3.86
C LEU A 33 7.10 -0.66 4.75
N GLY A 34 7.52 -0.11 5.88
CA GLY A 34 8.35 -0.82 6.85
C GLY A 34 7.67 -2.08 7.41
N ASN A 35 6.37 -2.00 7.69
CA ASN A 35 5.58 -3.13 8.17
C ASN A 35 5.34 -4.17 7.07
N LEU A 36 5.05 -3.71 5.84
CA LEU A 36 4.85 -4.58 4.68
C LEU A 36 6.12 -5.38 4.33
N ALA A 37 7.31 -4.79 4.49
CA ALA A 37 8.57 -5.52 4.30
C ALA A 37 8.71 -6.72 5.25
N GLY A 38 8.25 -6.59 6.50
CA GLY A 38 8.20 -7.69 7.46
C GLY A 38 7.20 -8.78 7.07
N PHE A 39 6.00 -8.38 6.65
CA PHE A 39 4.96 -9.31 6.16
C PHE A 39 5.44 -10.11 4.94
N MET A 40 6.03 -9.45 3.94
CA MET A 40 6.47 -10.09 2.70
C MET A 40 7.53 -11.17 2.93
N ARG A 41 8.37 -11.07 3.96
CA ARG A 41 9.37 -12.10 4.29
C ARG A 41 8.74 -13.45 4.69
N GLY A 42 7.50 -13.44 5.16
CA GLY A 42 6.77 -14.65 5.55
C GLY A 42 6.00 -15.33 4.41
N LEU A 43 5.93 -14.70 3.23
CA LEU A 43 5.21 -15.23 2.07
C LEU A 43 6.08 -16.22 1.27
N ASP A 44 5.43 -17.10 0.52
CA ASP A 44 6.11 -17.89 -0.51
C ASP A 44 6.64 -17.00 -1.65
N GLU A 45 7.59 -17.52 -2.44
CA GLU A 45 8.26 -16.75 -3.50
C GLU A 45 7.28 -16.19 -4.55
N THR A 46 6.24 -16.93 -4.92
CA THR A 46 5.26 -16.47 -5.92
C THR A 46 4.46 -15.29 -5.37
N SER A 47 4.03 -15.38 -4.12
CA SER A 47 3.30 -14.31 -3.43
C SER A 47 4.18 -13.07 -3.20
N GLN A 48 5.47 -13.25 -2.89
CA GLN A 48 6.44 -12.15 -2.81
C GLN A 48 6.58 -11.40 -4.15
N GLN A 49 6.70 -12.12 -5.26
CA GLN A 49 6.79 -11.50 -6.58
C GLN A 49 5.54 -10.68 -6.92
N LYS A 50 4.35 -11.21 -6.63
CA LYS A 50 3.08 -10.47 -6.81
C LYS A 50 3.04 -9.20 -5.97
N ALA A 51 3.43 -9.27 -4.70
CA ALA A 51 3.52 -8.10 -3.82
C ALA A 51 4.43 -7.02 -4.41
N LEU A 52 5.61 -7.42 -4.92
CA LEU A 52 6.58 -6.50 -5.52
C LEU A 52 6.02 -5.79 -6.76
N VAL A 53 5.23 -6.46 -7.61
CA VAL A 53 4.58 -5.82 -8.77
C VAL A 53 3.61 -4.73 -8.31
N VAL A 54 2.74 -5.04 -7.34
CA VAL A 54 1.77 -4.06 -6.80
C VAL A 54 2.48 -2.87 -6.15
N LEU A 55 3.50 -3.12 -5.33
CA LEU A 55 4.27 -2.05 -4.68
C LEU A 55 5.00 -1.17 -5.71
N LYS A 56 5.54 -1.77 -6.77
CA LYS A 56 6.19 -1.01 -7.85
C LYS A 56 5.19 -0.11 -8.58
N ASN A 57 3.97 -0.59 -8.83
CA ASN A 57 2.90 0.23 -9.41
C ASN A 57 2.60 1.44 -8.51
N ILE A 58 2.35 1.21 -7.21
CA ILE A 58 2.07 2.28 -6.24
C ILE A 58 3.20 3.32 -6.18
N LEU A 59 4.47 2.88 -6.13
CA LEU A 59 5.62 3.78 -6.11
C LEU A 59 5.74 4.60 -7.41
N ASN A 60 5.37 4.01 -8.56
CA ASN A 60 5.34 4.74 -9.81
C ASN A 60 4.25 5.84 -9.78
N GLN A 61 3.04 5.52 -9.29
CA GLN A 61 1.98 6.52 -9.15
C GLN A 61 2.38 7.65 -8.17
N GLN A 62 3.11 7.32 -7.12
CA GLN A 62 3.67 8.32 -6.20
C GLN A 62 4.67 9.26 -6.90
N GLN A 63 5.55 8.72 -7.76
CA GLN A 63 6.54 9.50 -8.50
C GLN A 63 5.90 10.41 -9.56
N THR A 64 4.87 9.94 -10.24
CA THR A 64 4.11 10.74 -11.24
C THR A 64 3.08 11.67 -10.60
N GLN A 65 2.93 11.62 -9.27
CA GLN A 65 1.96 12.40 -8.51
C GLN A 65 0.50 12.10 -8.90
N ASP A 66 0.23 10.88 -9.39
CA ASP A 66 -1.11 10.41 -9.69
C ASP A 66 -1.77 9.85 -8.43
N TRP A 67 -2.31 10.75 -7.60
CA TRP A 67 -2.86 10.41 -6.29
C TRP A 67 -4.15 9.58 -6.36
N VAL A 68 -4.91 9.72 -7.44
CA VAL A 68 -6.12 8.92 -7.68
C VAL A 68 -5.71 7.49 -8.03
N ALA A 69 -4.79 7.31 -8.98
CA ALA A 69 -4.28 5.99 -9.33
C ALA A 69 -3.56 5.32 -8.14
N MET A 70 -2.84 6.09 -7.33
CA MET A 70 -2.23 5.57 -6.10
C MET A 70 -3.29 5.10 -5.09
N SER A 71 -4.36 5.87 -4.88
CA SER A 71 -5.49 5.48 -4.04
C SER A 71 -6.18 4.20 -4.54
N ASP A 72 -6.38 4.10 -5.85
CA ASP A 72 -6.99 2.92 -6.46
C ASP A 72 -6.11 1.68 -6.30
N ALA A 73 -4.80 1.79 -6.56
CA ALA A 73 -3.86 0.68 -6.37
C ALA A 73 -3.81 0.21 -4.90
N LEU A 74 -3.92 1.14 -3.93
CA LEU A 74 -3.99 0.79 -2.51
C LEU A 74 -5.27 -0.01 -2.18
N ASN A 75 -6.43 0.43 -2.66
CA ASN A 75 -7.72 -0.18 -2.31
C ASN A 75 -8.03 -1.46 -3.10
N TYR A 76 -7.61 -1.54 -4.37
CA TYR A 76 -8.05 -2.57 -5.30
C TYR A 76 -6.94 -3.53 -5.71
N GLU A 77 -5.67 -3.22 -5.44
CA GLU A 77 -4.55 -4.15 -5.71
C GLU A 77 -3.90 -4.61 -4.40
N LEU A 78 -3.42 -3.67 -3.58
CA LEU A 78 -2.67 -4.02 -2.36
C LEU A 78 -3.56 -4.62 -1.28
N LEU A 79 -4.68 -3.98 -0.96
CA LEU A 79 -5.58 -4.46 0.09
C LEU A 79 -6.09 -5.89 -0.22
N PRO A 80 -6.62 -6.21 -1.42
CA PRO A 80 -7.07 -7.56 -1.73
C PRO A 80 -5.94 -8.59 -1.77
N PHE A 81 -4.74 -8.21 -2.21
CA PHE A 81 -3.57 -9.09 -2.16
C PHE A 81 -3.26 -9.50 -0.71
N LEU A 82 -3.23 -8.53 0.20
CA LEU A 82 -2.98 -8.79 1.61
C LEU A 82 -4.07 -9.67 2.22
N GLU A 83 -5.34 -9.48 1.82
CA GLU A 83 -6.49 -10.27 2.32
C GLU A 83 -6.53 -11.73 1.88
N SER A 84 -5.84 -12.06 0.80
CA SER A 84 -5.80 -13.41 0.23
C SER A 84 -4.52 -14.18 0.55
N SER A 85 -3.57 -13.54 1.25
CA SER A 85 -2.27 -14.10 1.65
C SER A 85 -2.27 -14.50 3.13
#